data_AF-A0A935S4P7-F1
#
_entry.id   AF-A0A935S4P7-F1
#
_cell.length_a   1.000
_cell.length_b   1.000
_cell.length_c   1.000
_cell.angle_alpha   90.00
_cell.angle_beta   90.00
_cell.angle_gamma   90.00
#
_symmetry.space_group_name_H-M   'P 1'
#
loop_
_entity.id
_entity.type
_entity.pdbx_description
1 polymer ?
#
loop_
_entity_poly.entity_id
_entity_poly.type
_entity_poly.pdbx_seq_one_letter_code
_entity_poly.pdbx_strand_id
1 'polypeptide(L)'
;MLLYNTFQNYGKASKANFAQVIVNGVYMGVYTNVEAVTKSFLEERFYTNDHAFVFGDLGGCDLRYKGNDTALYYTPYTLKSDYGWTHLKRLCDSLKNNINGIENILDIDRTLWHHAYNNAFVTLDSYLGNGKHNYYIYQDHNGRFNPILWDMNGGIGIFNKADSGPPLSLTQMENLSPVLHINDSMWPLVKNVLAVPMFKRMYIAHFKTIVNENLANGSYSVFAQTIHNIVDTAVLSDPFKFGTYAQFQNNLTSTVVLGPKTVPGIFPFMNNRLAYLNSTPEFLQVAPTISGVTSSSINPVLNSTVFVTATIGNATAVYIGKRNSIMERFRRTLMFDDGAHGDGAASDGVYGIDVAVNSAQVQYYIYAENANAGLFSPQRAEHEFHVINAAGVPTPGQIVINEFLTLNTTDAQNEFNINEDWIELYNNTSTPLSLNGFYLTDNFSNKVKFAFTPTTVIPANGFLTVWADEVTTPSTNIHASFKLSENGEQIMLSNGSGIIIDSLTFGNQTANVSTGRCPDGTGTFVIQNQTSLGNLNCGVGVKNIAPNEIAFEIYPNPASDVLNITFKSTSLASKKLEVYDIAGRNILGADFRSTTKINTSTLQNGTYLIHVIEDSKLVGTKKFVIIR
;
A
#
# COMPACT_ATOMS: atom_id res chain seq x y z
N MET A 1 9.78 20.84 12.88
CA MET A 1 10.41 20.02 11.81
C MET A 1 11.26 18.88 12.37
N LEU A 2 12.29 19.15 13.19
CA LEU A 2 13.17 18.15 13.82
C LEU A 2 12.39 16.96 14.43
N LEU A 3 11.41 17.24 15.28
CA LEU A 3 10.66 16.20 15.99
C LEU A 3 9.74 15.37 15.07
N TYR A 4 9.09 16.01 14.11
CA TYR A 4 8.29 15.29 13.11
C TYR A 4 9.13 14.37 12.22
N ASN A 5 10.33 14.80 11.82
CA ASN A 5 11.18 14.00 10.95
C ASN A 5 11.77 12.79 11.69
N THR A 6 12.30 13.01 12.89
CA THR A 6 12.93 11.92 13.66
C THR A 6 11.91 10.90 14.18
N PHE A 7 10.66 11.28 14.49
CA PHE A 7 9.62 10.31 14.88
C PHE A 7 9.17 9.38 13.74
N GLN A 8 9.35 9.77 12.46
CA GLN A 8 8.94 8.92 11.34
C GLN A 8 9.67 7.58 11.27
N ASN A 9 10.79 7.43 11.97
CA ASN A 9 11.51 6.16 12.14
C ASN A 9 10.84 5.18 13.11
N TYR A 10 9.84 5.63 13.88
CA TYR A 10 9.19 4.84 14.93
C TYR A 10 7.67 4.75 14.74
N GLY A 11 7.08 5.73 14.08
CA GLY A 11 5.63 5.82 13.95
C GLY A 11 5.18 6.68 12.78
N LYS A 12 3.86 6.73 12.60
CA LYS A 12 3.23 7.53 11.57
C LYS A 12 3.16 9.00 12.04
N ALA A 13 3.77 9.91 11.29
CA ALA A 13 3.73 11.36 11.56
C ALA A 13 3.59 12.18 10.28
N SER A 14 3.15 13.43 10.46
CA SER A 14 3.15 14.46 9.41
C SER A 14 4.55 14.71 8.88
N LYS A 15 4.67 14.81 7.56
CA LYS A 15 5.83 15.39 6.88
C LYS A 15 5.88 16.89 7.18
N ALA A 16 7.08 17.46 7.19
CA ALA A 16 7.25 18.90 7.42
C ALA A 16 8.47 19.44 6.69
N ASN A 17 8.38 20.67 6.20
CA ASN A 17 9.50 21.43 5.64
C ASN A 17 9.42 22.91 6.06
N PHE A 18 10.37 23.72 5.60
CA PHE A 18 10.31 25.18 5.69
C PHE A 18 9.94 25.78 4.34
N ALA A 19 9.24 26.92 4.38
CA ALA A 19 8.85 27.68 3.20
C ALA A 19 9.09 29.18 3.42
N GLN A 20 9.61 29.86 2.41
CA GLN A 20 9.57 31.32 2.33
C GLN A 20 8.22 31.73 1.75
N VAL A 21 7.41 32.45 2.53
CA VAL A 21 6.03 32.78 2.14
C VAL A 21 5.99 34.17 1.52
N ILE A 22 5.35 34.30 0.36
CA ILE A 22 5.14 35.57 -0.32
C ILE A 22 3.64 35.73 -0.60
N VAL A 23 3.06 36.85 -0.17
CA VAL A 23 1.64 37.17 -0.38
C VAL A 23 1.54 38.47 -1.16
N ASN A 24 0.93 38.44 -2.35
CA ASN A 24 0.79 39.61 -3.23
C ASN A 24 2.12 40.33 -3.51
N GLY A 25 3.20 39.57 -3.70
CA GLY A 25 4.55 40.09 -3.94
C GLY A 25 5.30 40.56 -2.68
N VAL A 26 4.70 40.49 -1.49
CA VAL A 26 5.31 40.87 -0.22
C VAL A 26 5.84 39.63 0.50
N TYR A 27 7.12 39.62 0.85
CA TYR A 27 7.73 38.55 1.65
C TYR A 27 7.22 38.60 3.09
N MET A 28 6.64 37.49 3.54
CA MET A 28 5.99 37.33 4.85
C MET A 28 6.86 36.59 5.88
N GLY A 29 8.06 36.13 5.49
CA GLY A 29 8.99 35.42 6.37
C GLY A 29 9.09 33.92 6.10
N VAL A 30 9.80 33.23 7.00
CA VAL A 30 10.03 31.78 6.99
C VAL A 30 8.98 31.09 7.85
N TYR A 31 8.29 30.12 7.27
CA TYR A 31 7.26 29.34 7.93
C TYR A 31 7.61 27.85 7.93
N THR A 32 7.13 27.13 8.92
CA THR A 32 7.04 25.67 8.86
C THR A 32 5.77 25.28 8.11
N ASN A 33 5.89 24.49 7.05
CA ASN A 33 4.76 23.86 6.39
C ASN A 33 4.69 22.39 6.84
N VAL A 34 3.60 22.04 7.52
CA VAL A 34 3.40 20.72 8.14
C VAL A 34 2.20 20.07 7.46
N GLU A 35 2.36 18.82 7.03
CA GLU A 35 1.32 18.02 6.42
C GLU A 35 0.11 17.92 7.35
N ALA A 36 -1.06 18.33 6.86
CA ALA A 36 -2.30 18.26 7.60
C ALA A 36 -2.76 16.80 7.75
N VAL A 37 -3.22 16.45 8.96
CA VAL A 37 -3.80 15.12 9.25
C VAL A 37 -5.23 15.08 8.68
N THR A 38 -5.34 14.75 7.39
CA THR A 38 -6.56 14.70 6.59
C THR A 38 -6.96 13.26 6.23
N LYS A 39 -8.08 13.07 5.52
CA LYS A 39 -8.46 11.74 4.99
C LYS A 39 -7.34 11.12 4.13
N SER A 40 -6.65 11.90 3.31
CA SER A 40 -5.52 11.41 2.51
C SER A 40 -4.34 10.95 3.37
N PHE A 41 -4.03 11.68 4.45
CA PHE A 41 -3.02 11.25 5.41
C PHE A 41 -3.39 9.90 6.05
N LEU A 42 -4.66 9.75 6.43
CA LEU A 42 -5.18 8.53 7.06
C LEU A 42 -5.11 7.35 6.10
N GLU A 43 -5.54 7.56 4.85
CA GLU A 43 -5.49 6.55 3.81
C GLU A 43 -4.05 6.09 3.49
N GLU A 44 -3.10 7.02 3.34
CA GLU A 44 -1.69 6.69 3.06
C GLU A 44 -1.04 5.86 4.19
N ARG A 45 -1.41 6.12 5.45
CA ARG A 45 -0.68 5.61 6.63
C ARG A 45 -1.40 4.52 7.40
N PHE A 46 -2.72 4.46 7.29
CA PHE A 46 -3.61 3.53 7.99
C PHE A 46 -4.56 2.79 7.03
N TYR A 47 -4.43 2.99 5.71
CA TYR A 47 -5.10 2.24 4.64
C TYR A 47 -6.64 2.35 4.65
N THR A 48 -7.16 3.27 5.46
CA THR A 48 -8.58 3.59 5.68
C THR A 48 -8.67 5.06 6.05
N ASN A 49 -9.80 5.72 5.80
CA ASN A 49 -9.97 7.15 6.07
C ASN A 49 -11.38 7.55 6.56
N ASP A 50 -12.21 6.56 6.89
CA ASP A 50 -13.64 6.65 7.16
C ASP A 50 -14.01 6.09 8.53
N HIS A 51 -13.03 5.73 9.37
CA HIS A 51 -13.24 5.30 10.74
C HIS A 51 -13.25 6.47 11.75
N ALA A 52 -13.54 6.13 13.01
CA ALA A 52 -13.53 7.06 14.13
C ALA A 52 -12.19 7.82 14.22
N PHE A 53 -12.27 9.13 14.07
CA PHE A 53 -11.14 10.06 14.04
C PHE A 53 -11.42 11.24 14.96
N VAL A 54 -10.56 11.44 15.97
CA VAL A 54 -10.74 12.44 17.03
C VAL A 54 -9.47 13.25 17.20
N PHE A 55 -9.64 14.55 17.42
CA PHE A 55 -8.57 15.48 17.79
C PHE A 55 -8.74 15.92 19.25
N GLY A 56 -7.67 15.74 20.04
CA GLY A 56 -7.58 16.19 21.43
C GLY A 56 -6.72 17.45 21.53
N ASP A 57 -7.36 18.61 21.47
CA ASP A 57 -6.70 19.93 21.47
C ASP A 57 -7.36 20.92 22.43
N LEU A 58 -8.50 20.54 22.99
CA LEU A 58 -9.26 21.36 23.92
C LEU A 58 -8.97 20.89 25.34
N GLY A 59 -8.99 21.81 26.30
CA GLY A 59 -8.78 21.46 27.70
C GLY A 59 -9.69 20.31 28.14
N GLY A 60 -9.11 19.25 28.74
CA GLY A 60 -9.85 18.10 29.25
C GLY A 60 -9.88 16.86 28.35
N CYS A 61 -9.12 16.84 27.24
CA CYS A 61 -8.89 15.66 26.39
C CYS A 61 -7.94 14.61 27.01
N ASP A 62 -8.17 14.28 28.28
CA ASP A 62 -7.28 13.48 29.14
C ASP A 62 -7.43 11.95 29.02
N LEU A 63 -8.33 11.48 28.15
CA LEU A 63 -8.71 10.07 27.96
C LEU A 63 -9.29 9.39 29.22
N ARG A 64 -9.73 10.17 30.22
CA ARG A 64 -10.46 9.61 31.37
C ARG A 64 -11.86 9.19 30.94
N TYR A 65 -12.35 8.10 31.52
CA TYR A 65 -13.75 7.74 31.41
C TYR A 65 -14.61 8.76 32.17
N LYS A 66 -15.49 9.47 31.44
CA LYS A 66 -16.31 10.57 31.99
C LYS A 66 -17.72 10.11 32.37
N GLY A 67 -18.17 8.96 31.88
CA GLY A 67 -19.51 8.41 32.15
C GLY A 67 -20.09 7.71 30.92
N ASN A 68 -21.32 7.22 31.04
CA ASN A 68 -21.96 6.48 29.94
C ASN A 68 -22.46 7.39 28.81
N ASP A 69 -22.74 8.66 29.11
CA ASP A 69 -23.18 9.67 28.15
C ASP A 69 -22.01 10.16 27.29
N THR A 70 -22.15 10.06 25.96
CA THR A 70 -21.13 10.50 25.01
C THR A 70 -21.03 12.02 24.90
N ALA A 71 -22.07 12.77 25.29
CA ALA A 71 -22.05 14.24 25.25
C ALA A 71 -20.94 14.84 26.16
N LEU A 72 -20.51 14.10 27.19
CA LEU A 72 -19.40 14.48 28.08
C LEU A 72 -18.05 14.62 27.37
N TYR A 73 -17.95 14.13 26.13
CA TYR A 73 -16.74 14.17 25.32
C TYR A 73 -16.77 15.31 24.28
N TYR A 74 -17.89 16.00 24.06
CA TYR A 74 -18.03 16.95 22.95
C TYR A 74 -17.23 18.24 23.16
N THR A 75 -17.13 18.72 24.39
CA THR A 75 -16.35 19.91 24.72
C THR A 75 -14.84 19.65 24.76
N PRO A 76 -14.33 18.57 25.40
CA PRO A 76 -12.89 18.34 25.45
C PRO A 76 -12.29 17.82 24.14
N TYR A 77 -13.07 17.33 23.19
CA TYR A 77 -12.57 16.74 21.95
C TYR A 77 -13.25 17.32 20.72
N THR A 78 -12.54 17.35 19.59
CA THR A 78 -13.14 17.61 18.28
C THR A 78 -13.24 16.31 17.51
N LEU A 79 -14.45 15.89 17.14
CA LEU A 79 -14.63 14.77 16.23
C LEU A 79 -14.33 15.25 14.79
N LYS A 80 -13.45 14.54 14.10
CA LYS A 80 -12.98 14.86 12.74
C LYS A 80 -13.59 13.95 11.67
N SER A 81 -14.39 12.98 12.10
CA SER A 81 -15.13 12.01 11.30
C SER A 81 -16.63 12.19 11.54
N ASP A 82 -17.48 11.55 10.74
CA ASP A 82 -18.94 11.72 10.83
C ASP A 82 -19.55 10.94 12.02
N TYR A 83 -18.80 10.02 12.62
CA TYR A 83 -19.17 9.23 13.81
C TYR A 83 -17.93 8.89 14.63
N GLY A 84 -18.11 8.39 15.87
CA GLY A 84 -16.99 7.88 16.66
C GLY A 84 -17.05 8.16 18.16
N TRP A 85 -18.02 8.94 18.64
CA TRP A 85 -18.13 9.26 20.07
C TRP A 85 -18.25 8.03 20.97
N THR A 86 -19.05 7.04 20.57
CA THR A 86 -19.16 5.76 21.30
C THR A 86 -17.84 4.99 21.32
N HIS A 87 -17.04 5.10 20.25
CA HIS A 87 -15.74 4.44 20.14
C HIS A 87 -14.72 5.11 21.07
N LEU A 88 -14.67 6.45 21.08
CA LEU A 88 -13.84 7.22 22.02
C LEU A 88 -14.19 6.91 23.47
N LYS A 89 -15.49 6.90 23.81
CA LYS A 89 -15.95 6.51 25.15
C LYS A 89 -15.48 5.10 25.49
N ARG A 90 -15.60 4.15 24.57
CA ARG A 90 -15.16 2.75 24.75
C ARG A 90 -13.65 2.64 25.01
N LEU A 91 -12.82 3.44 24.33
CA LEU A 91 -11.39 3.54 24.62
C LEU A 91 -11.15 4.02 26.06
N CYS A 92 -11.77 5.14 26.45
CA CYS A 92 -11.62 5.72 27.78
C CYS A 92 -12.12 4.77 28.89
N ASP A 93 -13.23 4.08 28.65
CA ASP A 93 -13.79 3.05 29.53
C ASP A 93 -12.83 1.86 29.65
N SER A 94 -12.27 1.38 28.55
CA SER A 94 -11.35 0.24 28.56
C SER A 94 -10.05 0.55 29.28
N LEU A 95 -9.51 1.76 29.11
CA LEU A 95 -8.38 2.23 29.90
C LEU A 95 -8.66 2.19 31.40
N LYS A 96 -9.89 2.51 31.83
CA LYS A 96 -10.28 2.52 33.25
C LYS A 96 -10.65 1.15 33.80
N ASN A 97 -11.44 0.39 33.06
CA ASN A 97 -12.21 -0.75 33.55
C ASN A 97 -11.89 -2.08 32.86
N ASN A 98 -11.16 -2.08 31.73
CA ASN A 98 -10.85 -3.30 30.96
C ASN A 98 -9.44 -3.25 30.35
N ILE A 99 -8.43 -3.08 31.20
CA ILE A 99 -7.05 -2.97 30.75
C ILE A 99 -6.52 -4.26 30.11
N ASN A 100 -6.99 -5.44 30.56
CA ASN A 100 -6.57 -6.73 29.98
C ASN A 100 -7.07 -6.93 28.54
N GLY A 101 -8.16 -6.26 28.15
CA GLY A 101 -8.71 -6.29 26.80
C GLY A 101 -8.26 -5.13 25.91
N ILE A 102 -7.35 -4.26 26.39
CA ILE A 102 -7.06 -2.97 25.75
C ILE A 102 -6.50 -3.11 24.32
N GLU A 103 -5.79 -4.18 24.00
CA GLU A 103 -5.20 -4.41 22.67
C GLU A 103 -6.23 -4.68 21.56
N ASN A 104 -7.50 -4.90 21.93
CA ASN A 104 -8.60 -4.95 20.97
C ASN A 104 -9.14 -3.56 20.61
N ILE A 105 -8.72 -2.51 21.32
CA ILE A 105 -9.26 -1.14 21.21
C ILE A 105 -8.17 -0.10 21.01
N LEU A 106 -6.93 -0.38 21.39
CA LEU A 106 -5.78 0.51 21.28
C LEU A 106 -4.60 -0.28 20.70
N ASP A 107 -3.90 0.31 19.74
CA ASP A 107 -2.60 -0.18 19.31
C ASP A 107 -1.56 0.18 20.39
N ILE A 108 -1.23 -0.80 21.23
CA ILE A 108 -0.33 -0.58 22.37
C ILE A 108 1.07 -0.21 21.90
N ASP A 109 1.62 -0.89 20.90
CA ASP A 109 3.01 -0.68 20.50
C ASP A 109 3.23 0.74 19.97
N ARG A 110 2.37 1.21 19.04
CA ARG A 110 2.40 2.59 18.55
C ARG A 110 2.16 3.62 19.65
N THR A 111 1.31 3.29 20.63
CA THR A 111 1.09 4.14 21.80
C THR A 111 2.34 4.25 22.67
N LEU A 112 3.06 3.15 22.88
CA LEU A 112 4.29 3.14 23.66
C LEU A 112 5.42 3.91 22.95
N TRP A 113 5.60 3.73 21.63
CA TRP A 113 6.53 4.55 20.84
C TRP A 113 6.23 6.04 20.94
N HIS A 114 4.95 6.41 20.77
CA HIS A 114 4.51 7.79 20.87
C HIS A 114 4.80 8.37 22.26
N HIS A 115 4.48 7.64 23.33
CA HIS A 115 4.72 8.12 24.69
C HIS A 115 6.22 8.21 25.02
N ALA A 116 7.00 7.20 24.64
CA ALA A 116 8.45 7.15 24.87
C ALA A 116 9.15 8.30 24.14
N TYR A 117 8.73 8.59 22.90
CA TYR A 117 9.28 9.67 22.11
C TYR A 117 8.99 11.04 22.72
N ASN A 118 7.76 11.29 23.19
CA ASN A 118 7.43 12.53 23.88
C ASN A 118 8.24 12.72 25.16
N ASN A 119 8.51 11.65 25.89
CA ASN A 119 9.33 11.71 27.09
C ASN A 119 10.82 11.93 26.76
N ALA A 120 11.34 11.24 25.75
CA ALA A 120 12.73 11.35 25.32
C ALA A 120 13.10 12.79 24.95
N PHE A 121 12.23 13.45 24.16
CA PHE A 121 12.43 14.82 23.70
C PHE A 121 11.76 15.88 24.58
N VAL A 122 11.23 15.49 25.74
CA VAL A 122 10.61 16.41 26.71
C VAL A 122 9.55 17.31 26.04
N THR A 123 8.62 16.70 25.29
CA THR A 123 7.45 17.38 24.73
C THR A 123 6.32 17.40 25.76
N LEU A 124 6.35 18.40 26.66
CA LEU A 124 5.32 18.58 27.68
C LEU A 124 4.06 19.29 27.15
N ASP A 125 4.12 19.92 25.97
CA ASP A 125 2.94 20.44 25.27
C ASP A 125 2.27 19.33 24.43
N SER A 126 2.00 18.20 25.07
CA SER A 126 1.45 16.98 24.48
C SER A 126 0.56 16.26 25.50
N TYR A 127 0.14 15.02 25.21
CA TYR A 127 -0.51 14.18 26.21
C TYR A 127 0.35 14.02 27.48
N LEU A 128 1.68 14.09 27.37
CA LEU A 128 2.61 13.89 28.48
C LEU A 128 2.53 14.99 29.55
N GLY A 129 2.27 16.24 29.19
CA GLY A 129 2.28 17.34 30.15
C GLY A 129 0.88 17.83 30.56
N ASN A 130 0.85 18.97 31.23
CA ASN A 130 -0.30 19.37 32.07
C ASN A 130 -1.65 19.39 31.32
N GLY A 131 -1.66 19.87 30.09
CA GLY A 131 -2.90 20.02 29.32
C GLY A 131 -3.43 18.71 28.74
N LYS A 132 -2.60 17.66 28.65
CA LYS A 132 -2.90 16.37 28.02
C LYS A 132 -3.51 16.49 26.60
N HIS A 133 -2.99 17.38 25.76
CA HIS A 133 -3.57 17.73 24.44
C HIS A 133 -2.54 17.56 23.30
N ASN A 134 -2.78 18.18 22.15
CA ASN A 134 -1.93 18.13 20.96
C ASN A 134 -1.70 16.72 20.42
N TYR A 135 -2.79 15.97 20.23
CA TYR A 135 -2.72 14.67 19.55
C TYR A 135 -4.00 14.38 18.77
N TYR A 136 -3.87 13.61 17.70
CA TYR A 136 -5.01 12.90 17.13
C TYR A 136 -5.01 11.43 17.56
N ILE A 137 -6.19 10.81 17.51
CA ILE A 137 -6.34 9.36 17.55
C ILE A 137 -7.27 8.93 16.42
N TYR A 138 -6.84 7.91 15.68
CA TYR A 138 -7.58 7.35 14.55
C TYR A 138 -7.77 5.84 14.72
N GLN A 139 -8.95 5.33 14.43
CA GLN A 139 -9.24 3.91 14.51
C GLN A 139 -8.85 3.18 13.21
N ASP A 140 -7.98 2.17 13.31
CA ASP A 140 -7.57 1.35 12.17
C ASP A 140 -8.65 0.33 11.76
N HIS A 141 -8.39 -0.40 10.66
CA HIS A 141 -9.24 -1.47 10.15
C HIS A 141 -9.51 -2.61 11.15
N ASN A 142 -8.69 -2.77 12.19
CA ASN A 142 -8.90 -3.77 13.25
C ASN A 142 -9.73 -3.20 14.42
N GLY A 143 -10.26 -1.98 14.30
CA GLY A 143 -11.02 -1.33 15.36
C GLY A 143 -10.15 -0.79 16.51
N ARG A 144 -8.84 -0.63 16.30
CA ARG A 144 -7.91 -0.12 17.33
C ARG A 144 -7.55 1.33 17.10
N PHE A 145 -7.58 2.16 18.14
CA PHE A 145 -7.08 3.52 18.07
C PHE A 145 -5.55 3.55 17.97
N ASN A 146 -5.07 4.46 17.16
CA ASN A 146 -3.67 4.73 16.90
C ASN A 146 -3.44 6.21 17.13
N PRO A 147 -2.47 6.61 17.96
CA PRO A 147 -2.21 8.02 18.17
C PRO A 147 -1.33 8.60 17.05
N ILE A 148 -1.51 9.90 16.80
CA ILE A 148 -0.75 10.66 15.79
C ILE A 148 -0.27 11.95 16.46
N LEU A 149 1.03 12.23 16.33
CA LEU A 149 1.66 13.44 16.86
C LEU A 149 1.06 14.71 16.25
N TRP A 150 0.85 15.72 17.08
CA TRP A 150 0.46 17.05 16.65
C TRP A 150 1.19 18.12 17.46
N ASP A 151 1.34 19.30 16.86
CA ASP A 151 1.93 20.52 17.44
C ASP A 151 3.19 20.30 18.30
N MET A 152 4.25 19.81 17.66
CA MET A 152 5.50 19.46 18.34
C MET A 152 6.40 20.66 18.67
N ASN A 153 5.92 21.90 18.53
CA ASN A 153 6.71 23.11 18.76
C ASN A 153 7.11 23.29 20.24
N GLY A 154 6.37 22.71 21.19
CA GLY A 154 6.63 22.78 22.63
C GLY A 154 7.69 21.79 23.15
N GLY A 155 8.34 21.03 22.26
CA GLY A 155 9.37 20.05 22.62
C GLY A 155 10.71 20.63 23.06
N ILE A 156 11.61 19.76 23.52
CA ILE A 156 12.98 20.10 23.92
C ILE A 156 12.98 21.18 25.03
N GLY A 157 12.05 21.04 25.98
CA GLY A 157 11.94 21.93 27.14
C GLY A 157 11.43 23.35 26.82
N ILE A 158 10.86 23.60 25.63
CA ILE A 158 10.20 24.88 25.32
C ILE A 158 8.94 25.08 26.18
N PHE A 159 8.15 24.02 26.37
CA PHE A 159 7.06 24.00 27.33
C PHE A 159 7.48 23.26 28.59
N ASN A 160 7.24 23.85 29.77
CA ASN A 160 7.83 23.41 31.02
C ASN A 160 6.81 23.03 32.10
N LYS A 161 5.56 22.73 31.75
CA LYS A 161 4.56 22.24 32.72
C LYS A 161 4.25 20.76 32.54
N ALA A 162 4.78 19.94 33.44
CA ALA A 162 4.43 18.53 33.52
C ALA A 162 3.01 18.32 34.08
N ASP A 163 2.60 19.11 35.06
CA ASP A 163 1.29 18.98 35.71
C ASP A 163 0.73 20.33 36.19
N SER A 164 -0.29 20.29 37.06
CA SER A 164 -0.95 21.47 37.61
C SER A 164 -0.07 22.28 38.56
N GLY A 165 1.10 21.75 38.94
CA GLY A 165 2.10 22.41 39.77
C GLY A 165 2.81 23.58 39.08
N PRO A 166 3.86 24.11 39.74
CA PRO A 166 4.66 25.18 39.19
C PRO A 166 5.39 24.73 37.91
N PRO A 167 5.70 25.66 36.99
CA PRO A 167 6.57 25.36 35.86
C PRO A 167 7.92 24.81 36.31
N LEU A 168 8.41 23.79 35.61
CA LEU A 168 9.69 23.16 35.86
C LEU A 168 10.84 24.10 35.46
N SER A 169 11.92 24.06 36.24
CA SER A 169 13.21 24.62 35.86
C SER A 169 13.85 23.81 34.72
N LEU A 170 14.88 24.38 34.09
CA LEU A 170 15.64 23.70 33.04
C LEU A 170 16.17 22.34 33.51
N THR A 171 16.83 22.32 34.68
CA THR A 171 17.38 21.09 35.27
C THR A 171 16.31 20.07 35.63
N GLN A 172 15.13 20.51 36.07
CA GLN A 172 14.02 19.58 36.32
C GLN A 172 13.51 18.93 35.05
N MET A 173 13.51 19.64 33.91
CA MET A 173 13.15 19.09 32.61
C MET A 173 14.20 18.14 32.06
N GLU A 174 15.49 18.47 32.21
CA GLU A 174 16.60 17.57 31.86
C GLU A 174 16.49 16.25 32.67
N ASN A 175 16.10 16.36 33.94
CA ASN A 175 15.94 15.25 34.88
C ASN A 175 14.51 14.67 34.94
N LEU A 176 13.70 14.82 33.89
CA LEU A 176 12.33 14.33 33.87
C LEU A 176 12.28 12.79 33.99
N SER A 177 11.48 12.24 34.91
CA SER A 177 11.41 10.78 35.08
C SER A 177 11.04 10.06 33.77
N PRO A 178 11.70 8.94 33.42
CA PRO A 178 11.32 8.16 32.24
C PRO A 178 9.93 7.53 32.38
N VAL A 179 9.37 7.45 33.59
CA VAL A 179 8.04 6.91 33.90
C VAL A 179 7.13 7.97 34.54
N LEU A 180 7.27 9.22 34.09
CA LEU A 180 6.41 10.34 34.52
C LEU A 180 4.93 9.96 34.46
N HIS A 181 4.15 10.32 35.49
CA HIS A 181 2.72 10.03 35.64
C HIS A 181 2.31 8.56 35.80
N ILE A 182 3.24 7.62 36.01
CA ILE A 182 2.92 6.19 36.17
C ILE A 182 1.91 5.88 37.31
N ASN A 183 1.81 6.76 38.32
CA ASN A 183 0.85 6.61 39.43
C ASN A 183 -0.28 7.66 39.40
N ASP A 184 -0.34 8.50 38.36
CA ASP A 184 -1.26 9.65 38.33
C ASP A 184 -2.58 9.30 37.64
N SER A 185 -3.68 9.44 38.37
CA SER A 185 -5.03 9.19 37.84
C SER A 185 -5.49 10.19 36.76
N MET A 186 -4.82 11.33 36.61
CA MET A 186 -5.08 12.30 35.56
C MET A 186 -4.50 11.91 34.20
N TRP A 187 -3.63 10.88 34.15
CA TRP A 187 -3.06 10.31 32.93
C TRP A 187 -3.40 8.80 32.83
N PRO A 188 -4.69 8.44 32.64
CA PRO A 188 -5.13 7.06 32.61
C PRO A 188 -4.41 6.21 31.56
N LEU A 189 -4.05 6.80 30.41
CA LEU A 189 -3.28 6.10 29.38
C LEU A 189 -1.93 5.64 29.96
N VAL A 190 -1.17 6.54 30.58
CA VAL A 190 0.16 6.22 31.14
C VAL A 190 0.02 5.28 32.32
N LYS A 191 -0.78 5.67 33.32
CA LYS A 191 -0.96 4.92 34.56
C LYS A 191 -1.38 3.49 34.30
N ASN A 192 -2.43 3.28 33.50
CA ASN A 192 -3.03 1.95 33.37
C ASN A 192 -2.30 1.08 32.33
N VAL A 193 -1.75 1.66 31.25
CA VAL A 193 -0.94 0.88 30.29
C VAL A 193 0.38 0.46 30.93
N LEU A 194 1.09 1.36 31.61
CA LEU A 194 2.38 1.03 32.24
C LEU A 194 2.24 0.27 33.57
N ALA A 195 1.01 0.08 34.08
CA ALA A 195 0.75 -0.87 35.16
C ALA A 195 0.84 -2.33 34.69
N VAL A 196 0.70 -2.60 33.39
CA VAL A 196 0.92 -3.93 32.82
C VAL A 196 2.43 -4.16 32.68
N PRO A 197 3.03 -5.14 33.40
CA PRO A 197 4.49 -5.28 33.45
C PRO A 197 5.16 -5.46 32.08
N MET A 198 4.55 -6.24 31.19
CA MET A 198 5.06 -6.43 29.82
C MET A 198 5.08 -5.10 29.05
N PHE A 199 4.00 -4.32 29.08
CA PHE A 199 3.93 -3.03 28.39
C PHE A 199 4.92 -2.02 28.96
N LYS A 200 5.19 -2.04 30.27
CA LYS A 200 6.25 -1.22 30.87
C LYS A 200 7.65 -1.60 30.35
N ARG A 201 7.95 -2.90 30.22
CA ARG A 201 9.22 -3.36 29.64
C ARG A 201 9.35 -2.99 28.17
N MET A 202 8.29 -3.17 27.38
CA MET A 202 8.23 -2.73 25.97
C MET A 202 8.45 -1.22 25.85
N TYR A 203 7.79 -0.42 26.69
CA TYR A 203 7.96 1.04 26.74
C TYR A 203 9.40 1.46 26.97
N ILE A 204 10.07 0.87 27.97
CA ILE A 204 11.49 1.18 28.25
C ILE A 204 12.39 0.69 27.12
N ALA A 205 12.09 -0.44 26.46
CA ALA A 205 12.83 -0.90 25.29
C ALA A 205 12.75 0.12 24.15
N HIS A 206 11.54 0.59 23.81
CA HIS A 206 11.31 1.62 22.79
C HIS A 206 11.99 2.94 23.14
N PHE A 207 11.92 3.35 24.41
CA PHE A 207 12.58 4.55 24.91
C PHE A 207 14.11 4.45 24.75
N LYS A 208 14.71 3.32 25.15
CA LYS A 208 16.14 3.08 24.94
C LYS A 208 16.51 3.13 23.46
N THR A 209 15.70 2.56 22.57
CA THR A 209 15.93 2.66 21.12
C THR A 209 15.93 4.11 20.64
N ILE A 210 14.92 4.91 20.99
CA ILE A 210 14.87 6.35 20.63
C ILE A 210 16.10 7.11 21.13
N VAL A 211 16.46 6.91 22.41
CA VAL A 211 17.59 7.59 23.05
C VAL A 211 18.91 7.19 22.39
N ASN A 212 19.12 5.91 22.11
CA ASN A 212 20.35 5.43 21.47
C ASN A 212 20.48 5.94 20.04
N GLU A 213 19.40 5.88 19.27
CA GLU A 213 19.39 6.22 17.85
C GLU A 213 19.28 7.72 17.55
N ASN A 214 19.01 8.54 18.56
CA ASN A 214 19.00 9.99 18.41
C ASN A 214 20.06 10.62 19.31
N LEU A 215 19.85 10.55 20.63
CA LEU A 215 20.65 11.30 21.60
C LEU A 215 22.09 10.76 21.67
N ALA A 216 22.25 9.45 21.86
CA ALA A 216 23.56 8.84 22.07
C ALA A 216 24.41 8.81 20.78
N ASN A 217 23.80 8.52 19.62
CA ASN A 217 24.51 8.51 18.35
C ASN A 217 24.62 9.89 17.67
N GLY A 218 23.95 10.92 18.20
CA GLY A 218 23.98 12.28 17.67
C GLY A 218 23.14 12.54 16.41
N SER A 219 22.28 11.63 15.98
CA SER A 219 21.51 11.80 14.74
C SER A 219 20.58 13.03 14.77
N TYR A 220 19.96 13.32 15.93
CA TYR A 220 19.11 14.51 16.07
C TYR A 220 19.91 15.81 15.92
N SER A 221 21.15 15.87 16.42
CA SER A 221 21.96 17.08 16.40
C SER A 221 22.52 17.35 15.01
N VAL A 222 22.92 16.30 14.28
CA VAL A 222 23.29 16.39 12.86
C VAL A 222 22.12 16.94 12.06
N PHE A 223 20.92 16.37 12.20
CA PHE A 223 19.75 16.85 11.47
C PHE A 223 19.34 18.28 11.88
N ALA A 224 19.44 18.63 13.16
CA ALA A 224 19.20 19.98 13.66
C ALA A 224 20.15 21.01 13.00
N GLN A 225 21.43 20.67 12.85
CA GLN A 225 22.39 21.52 12.16
C GLN A 225 22.07 21.61 10.66
N THR A 226 21.68 20.51 10.02
CA THR A 226 21.26 20.51 8.61
C THR A 226 20.10 21.46 8.37
N ILE A 227 19.03 21.37 9.18
CA ILE A 227 17.87 22.25 9.00
C ILE A 227 18.17 23.70 9.37
N HIS A 228 19.04 23.95 10.36
CA HIS A 228 19.51 25.28 10.72
C HIS A 228 20.23 25.94 9.54
N ASN A 229 21.17 25.23 8.91
CA ASN A 229 21.89 25.71 7.72
C ASN A 229 20.96 25.98 6.53
N ILE A 230 19.95 25.12 6.32
CA ILE A 230 18.98 25.28 5.22
C ILE A 230 18.21 26.60 5.35
N VAL A 231 17.82 26.99 6.56
CA VAL A 231 17.00 28.20 6.77
C VAL A 231 17.79 29.45 7.12
N ASP A 232 19.10 29.33 7.33
CA ASP A 232 19.99 30.38 7.84
C ASP A 232 19.80 31.74 7.17
N THR A 233 20.02 31.79 5.85
CA THR A 233 19.90 33.04 5.06
C THR A 233 18.45 33.55 5.02
N ALA A 234 17.48 32.64 5.00
CA ALA A 234 16.07 32.99 4.99
C ALA A 234 15.63 33.62 6.33
N VAL A 235 16.14 33.13 7.47
CA VAL A 235 15.89 33.68 8.81
C VAL A 235 16.61 35.02 8.99
N LEU A 236 17.83 35.18 8.47
CA LEU A 236 18.54 36.47 8.49
C LEU A 236 17.69 37.57 7.84
N SER A 237 17.15 37.28 6.66
CA SER A 237 16.33 38.19 5.85
C SER A 237 14.88 38.32 6.29
N ASP A 238 14.40 37.48 7.22
CA ASP A 238 13.03 37.50 7.72
C ASP A 238 12.73 38.77 8.56
N PRO A 239 11.80 39.65 8.12
CA PRO A 239 11.44 40.84 8.90
C PRO A 239 10.49 40.56 10.07
N PHE A 240 9.94 39.34 10.17
CA PHE A 240 8.92 38.91 11.14
C PHE A 240 9.40 37.81 12.11
N LYS A 241 10.71 37.56 12.19
CA LYS A 241 11.31 36.55 13.08
C LYS A 241 10.98 36.74 14.56
N PHE A 242 10.73 35.63 15.27
CA PHE A 242 10.39 35.60 16.70
C PHE A 242 11.50 36.08 17.65
N GLY A 243 12.76 35.96 17.22
CA GLY A 243 13.94 36.34 17.99
C GLY A 243 14.97 36.99 17.08
N THR A 244 16.03 37.52 17.68
CA THR A 244 17.14 38.09 16.90
C THR A 244 17.87 36.99 16.12
N TYR A 245 18.52 37.37 15.01
CA TYR A 245 19.33 36.42 14.24
C TYR A 245 20.45 35.79 15.08
N ALA A 246 21.07 36.57 15.98
CA ALA A 246 22.08 36.04 16.90
C ALA A 246 21.50 34.98 17.86
N GLN A 247 20.27 35.15 18.34
CA GLN A 247 19.60 34.13 19.16
C GLN A 247 19.35 32.86 18.34
N PHE A 248 18.92 32.97 17.08
CA PHE A 248 18.78 31.83 16.18
C PHE A 248 20.12 31.09 15.96
N GLN A 249 21.21 31.81 15.71
CA GLN A 249 22.55 31.21 15.55
C GLN A 249 22.99 30.45 16.80
N ASN A 250 22.77 31.04 17.98
CA ASN A 250 23.28 30.50 19.23
C ASN A 250 22.41 29.37 19.81
N ASN A 251 21.13 29.25 19.42
CA ASN A 251 20.20 28.36 20.13
C ASN A 251 20.46 26.85 19.93
N LEU A 252 21.27 26.46 18.96
CA LEU A 252 21.75 25.08 18.89
C LEU A 252 22.63 24.71 20.10
N THR A 253 23.47 25.65 20.57
CA THR A 253 24.52 25.38 21.56
C THR A 253 24.33 26.12 22.88
N SER A 254 23.44 27.11 22.93
CA SER A 254 23.24 27.99 24.10
C SER A 254 21.75 28.27 24.34
N THR A 255 21.38 28.36 25.61
CA THR A 255 20.06 28.84 26.02
C THR A 255 19.90 30.31 25.64
N VAL A 256 18.75 30.67 25.09
CA VAL A 256 18.40 32.05 24.70
C VAL A 256 17.12 32.51 25.38
N VAL A 257 16.88 33.82 25.43
CA VAL A 257 15.68 34.41 26.02
C VAL A 257 14.86 35.08 24.92
N LEU A 258 13.69 34.53 24.61
CA LEU A 258 12.74 35.06 23.63
C LEU A 258 11.56 35.71 24.37
N GLY A 259 11.61 37.03 24.55
CA GLY A 259 10.63 37.77 25.36
C GLY A 259 10.59 37.24 26.80
N PRO A 260 9.43 36.78 27.32
CA PRO A 260 9.33 36.21 28.67
C PRO A 260 9.77 34.74 28.76
N LYS A 261 10.11 34.09 27.64
CA LYS A 261 10.43 32.65 27.61
C LYS A 261 11.94 32.41 27.56
N THR A 262 12.40 31.50 28.41
CA THR A 262 13.74 30.90 28.32
C THR A 262 13.66 29.68 27.41
N VAL A 263 14.42 29.68 26.32
CA VAL A 263 14.46 28.60 25.33
C VAL A 263 15.79 27.86 25.46
N PRO A 264 15.78 26.56 25.84
CA PRO A 264 17.00 25.78 26.03
C PRO A 264 17.88 25.72 24.78
N GLY A 265 19.20 25.68 24.98
CA GLY A 265 20.12 25.29 23.92
C GLY A 265 19.90 23.81 23.57
N ILE A 266 19.62 23.49 22.30
CA ILE A 266 19.17 22.15 21.90
C ILE A 266 20.20 21.07 22.30
N PHE A 267 21.48 21.26 21.99
CA PHE A 267 22.52 20.27 22.26
C PHE A 267 22.83 20.10 23.75
N PRO A 268 23.14 21.16 24.54
CA PRO A 268 23.42 20.97 25.96
C PRO A 268 22.22 20.37 26.72
N PHE A 269 20.99 20.78 26.40
CA PHE A 269 19.78 20.24 27.03
C PHE A 269 19.65 18.73 26.78
N MET A 270 19.78 18.29 25.53
CA MET A 270 19.65 16.88 25.16
C MET A 270 20.84 16.02 25.63
N ASN A 271 22.04 16.59 25.75
CA ASN A 271 23.18 15.91 26.36
C ASN A 271 22.98 15.66 27.86
N ASN A 272 22.48 16.67 28.59
CA ASN A 272 22.12 16.52 30.00
C ASN A 272 20.98 15.51 30.18
N ARG A 273 19.98 15.55 29.28
CA ARG A 273 18.89 14.56 29.24
C ARG A 273 19.39 13.13 29.06
N LEU A 274 20.31 12.91 28.12
CA LEU A 274 20.95 11.60 27.90
C LEU A 274 21.69 11.11 29.14
N ALA A 275 22.51 11.98 29.74
CA ALA A 275 23.28 11.65 30.94
C ALA A 275 22.36 11.27 32.10
N TYR A 276 21.29 12.04 32.33
CA TYR A 276 20.28 11.70 33.33
C TYR A 276 19.62 10.36 33.04
N LEU A 277 19.08 10.16 31.83
CA LEU A 277 18.37 8.93 31.47
C LEU A 277 19.25 7.70 31.72
N ASN A 278 20.52 7.72 31.30
CA ASN A 278 21.47 6.62 31.52
C ASN A 278 21.78 6.34 33.00
N SER A 279 21.48 7.28 33.92
CA SER A 279 21.64 7.10 35.36
C SER A 279 20.39 6.53 36.06
N THR A 280 19.25 6.48 35.37
CA THR A 280 17.98 6.06 35.98
C THR A 280 17.91 4.52 36.17
N PRO A 281 17.24 4.03 37.23
CA PRO A 281 17.09 2.60 37.47
C PRO A 281 16.48 1.83 36.27
N GLU A 282 15.55 2.44 35.54
CA GLU A 282 14.93 1.87 34.35
C GLU A 282 15.93 1.65 33.22
N PHE A 283 16.84 2.61 32.99
CA PHE A 283 17.83 2.52 31.92
C PHE A 283 19.00 1.59 32.28
N LEU A 284 19.31 1.44 33.57
CA LEU A 284 20.34 0.53 34.05
C LEU A 284 19.95 -0.96 33.97
N GLN A 285 18.67 -1.29 33.73
CA GLN A 285 18.25 -2.68 33.60
C GLN A 285 18.88 -3.35 32.37
N VAL A 286 19.42 -4.56 32.58
CA VAL A 286 20.03 -5.38 31.53
C VAL A 286 18.93 -6.12 30.77
N ALA A 287 18.77 -5.77 29.49
CA ALA A 287 17.82 -6.43 28.60
C ALA A 287 18.30 -7.83 28.18
N PRO A 288 17.41 -8.71 27.70
CA PRO A 288 17.79 -9.92 27.00
C PRO A 288 18.65 -9.62 25.76
N THR A 289 19.38 -10.62 25.25
CA THR A 289 20.03 -10.55 23.93
C THR A 289 19.23 -11.35 22.92
N ILE A 290 19.11 -10.86 21.69
CA ILE A 290 18.44 -11.56 20.58
C ILE A 290 19.41 -11.63 19.40
N SER A 291 19.70 -12.84 18.92
CA SER A 291 20.52 -13.07 17.73
C SER A 291 20.01 -14.30 16.97
N GLY A 292 20.57 -14.56 15.79
CA GLY A 292 20.25 -15.78 15.03
C GLY A 292 18.78 -15.93 14.65
N VAL A 293 18.05 -14.83 14.45
CA VAL A 293 16.63 -14.90 14.04
C VAL A 293 16.56 -15.46 12.62
N THR A 294 16.01 -16.66 12.47
CA THR A 294 15.94 -17.35 11.17
C THR A 294 14.62 -18.09 11.00
N SER A 295 14.31 -18.46 9.75
CA SER A 295 13.24 -19.40 9.44
C SER A 295 13.83 -20.65 8.81
N SER A 296 13.22 -21.82 9.05
CA SER A 296 13.64 -23.10 8.47
C SER A 296 13.58 -23.15 6.94
N SER A 297 12.84 -22.22 6.31
CA SER A 297 12.86 -22.00 4.87
C SER A 297 12.76 -20.51 4.56
N ILE A 298 13.59 -20.03 3.64
CA ILE A 298 13.56 -18.64 3.16
C ILE A 298 12.50 -18.40 2.07
N ASN A 299 12.04 -19.47 1.40
CA ASN A 299 11.01 -19.44 0.35
C ASN A 299 10.03 -20.62 0.50
N PRO A 300 9.29 -20.71 1.62
CA PRO A 300 8.34 -21.79 1.85
C PRO A 300 7.19 -21.76 0.85
N VAL A 301 6.68 -22.94 0.46
CA VAL A 301 5.48 -23.04 -0.38
C VAL A 301 4.28 -22.42 0.35
N LEU A 302 3.41 -21.71 -0.38
CA LEU A 302 2.18 -21.15 0.20
C LEU A 302 1.33 -22.24 0.87
N ASN A 303 0.75 -21.92 2.03
CA ASN A 303 0.02 -22.80 2.94
C ASN A 303 0.87 -23.90 3.63
N SER A 304 2.20 -23.82 3.54
CA SER A 304 3.08 -24.66 4.36
C SER A 304 3.28 -24.06 5.76
N THR A 305 3.92 -24.85 6.64
CA THR A 305 4.36 -24.39 7.96
C THR A 305 5.89 -24.44 8.01
N VAL A 306 6.49 -23.39 8.57
CA VAL A 306 7.93 -23.29 8.83
C VAL A 306 8.19 -23.11 10.31
N PHE A 307 9.40 -23.43 10.76
CA PHE A 307 9.87 -23.01 12.07
C PHE A 307 10.48 -21.62 11.96
N VAL A 308 10.25 -20.78 12.97
CA VAL A 308 11.01 -19.56 13.22
C VAL A 308 11.77 -19.73 14.52
N THR A 309 13.08 -19.53 14.49
CA THR A 309 13.95 -19.69 15.65
C THR A 309 14.77 -18.43 15.93
N ALA A 310 15.19 -18.27 17.19
CA ALA A 310 16.12 -17.22 17.60
C ALA A 310 16.93 -17.66 18.81
N THR A 311 18.21 -17.27 18.88
CA THR A 311 19.06 -17.48 20.05
C THR A 311 18.86 -16.32 21.02
N ILE A 312 18.46 -16.64 22.26
CA ILE A 312 18.06 -15.68 23.27
C ILE A 312 18.86 -15.87 24.56
N GLY A 313 19.52 -14.81 25.01
CA GLY A 313 20.21 -14.78 26.30
C GLY A 313 19.42 -13.98 27.34
N ASN A 314 19.44 -14.43 28.60
CA ASN A 314 18.83 -13.71 29.73
C ASN A 314 17.34 -13.36 29.51
N ALA A 315 16.53 -14.33 29.11
CA ALA A 315 15.08 -14.19 28.97
C ALA A 315 14.32 -15.18 29.86
N THR A 316 13.13 -14.77 30.28
CA THR A 316 12.14 -15.60 30.97
C THR A 316 10.94 -15.91 30.07
N ALA A 317 10.71 -15.10 29.04
CA ALA A 317 9.68 -15.32 28.04
C ALA A 317 10.10 -14.72 26.69
N VAL A 318 9.72 -15.39 25.60
CA VAL A 318 10.02 -14.99 24.23
C VAL A 318 8.75 -15.10 23.41
N TYR A 319 8.45 -14.07 22.62
CA TYR A 319 7.25 -13.99 21.82
C TYR A 319 7.61 -13.66 20.37
N ILE A 320 6.85 -14.24 19.45
CA ILE A 320 6.79 -13.78 18.07
C ILE A 320 5.53 -12.92 17.89
N GLY A 321 5.67 -11.71 17.37
CA GLY A 321 4.55 -10.93 16.85
C GLY A 321 4.49 -11.09 15.34
N LYS A 322 3.38 -11.57 14.77
CA LYS A 322 3.25 -11.78 13.31
C LYS A 322 1.95 -11.24 12.69
N ARG A 323 1.99 -10.89 11.40
CA ARG A 323 0.83 -10.52 10.57
C ARG A 323 1.03 -10.93 9.11
N ASN A 324 -0.06 -11.06 8.36
CA ASN A 324 -0.04 -11.49 6.96
C ASN A 324 -0.38 -10.36 5.97
N SER A 325 -0.88 -9.23 6.47
CA SER A 325 -1.18 -8.02 5.70
C SER A 325 -0.82 -6.77 6.49
N ILE A 326 -0.46 -5.68 5.80
CA ILE A 326 -0.17 -4.37 6.40
C ILE A 326 -1.40 -3.74 7.07
N MET A 327 -2.61 -4.20 6.73
CA MET A 327 -3.85 -3.78 7.40
C MET A 327 -4.12 -4.56 8.69
N GLU A 328 -3.49 -5.72 8.89
CA GLU A 328 -3.70 -6.55 10.08
C GLU A 328 -2.84 -6.08 11.24
N ARG A 329 -3.31 -6.36 12.46
CA ARG A 329 -2.51 -6.24 13.68
C ARG A 329 -1.48 -7.36 13.77
N PHE A 330 -0.32 -7.05 14.35
CA PHE A 330 0.58 -8.09 14.84
C PHE A 330 -0.09 -8.88 15.97
N ARG A 331 -0.07 -10.20 15.88
CA ARG A 331 -0.55 -11.10 16.93
C ARG A 331 0.66 -11.73 17.60
N ARG A 332 0.79 -11.51 18.92
CA ARG A 332 1.86 -12.09 19.73
C ARG A 332 1.50 -13.50 20.18
N THR A 333 2.44 -14.43 20.01
CA THR A 333 2.36 -15.81 20.49
C THR A 333 3.68 -16.18 21.16
N LEU A 334 3.64 -17.02 22.19
CA LEU A 334 4.81 -17.50 22.91
C LEU A 334 5.66 -18.43 22.02
N MET A 335 6.99 -18.30 22.12
CA MET A 335 7.98 -19.21 21.55
C MET A 335 8.54 -20.13 22.65
N PHE A 336 9.08 -21.29 22.27
CA PHE A 336 9.46 -22.35 23.21
C PHE A 336 10.93 -22.75 23.06
N ASP A 337 11.59 -23.07 24.17
CA ASP A 337 12.93 -23.70 24.25
C ASP A 337 12.74 -25.07 24.90
N ASP A 338 12.09 -25.98 24.16
CA ASP A 338 11.53 -27.25 24.63
C ASP A 338 12.11 -28.47 23.91
N GLY A 339 13.05 -28.28 22.99
CA GLY A 339 13.60 -29.36 22.16
C GLY A 339 12.62 -29.81 21.06
N ALA A 340 11.58 -29.02 20.82
CA ALA A 340 10.60 -29.17 19.75
C ALA A 340 10.51 -27.84 18.96
N HIS A 341 9.53 -27.69 18.06
CA HIS A 341 9.36 -26.43 17.30
C HIS A 341 10.60 -25.97 16.50
N GLY A 342 11.49 -26.89 16.17
CA GLY A 342 12.72 -26.64 15.41
C GLY A 342 13.84 -25.93 16.19
N ASP A 343 13.75 -25.84 17.52
CA ASP A 343 14.67 -25.06 18.37
C ASP A 343 16.01 -25.75 18.68
N GLY A 344 16.07 -27.08 18.70
CA GLY A 344 17.30 -27.80 19.03
C GLY A 344 17.14 -28.68 20.27
N ALA A 345 17.98 -28.49 21.27
CA ALA A 345 17.85 -29.20 22.55
C ALA A 345 17.11 -28.33 23.56
N ALA A 346 16.29 -28.95 24.42
CA ALA A 346 15.56 -28.20 25.44
C ALA A 346 16.49 -27.44 26.40
N SER A 347 16.13 -26.20 26.71
CA SER A 347 16.87 -25.28 27.58
C SER A 347 18.29 -24.95 27.10
N ASP A 348 18.52 -24.89 25.79
CA ASP A 348 19.81 -24.50 25.19
C ASP A 348 19.90 -23.01 24.84
N GLY A 349 18.81 -22.25 25.06
CA GLY A 349 18.71 -20.83 24.78
C GLY A 349 18.27 -20.51 23.36
N VAL A 350 17.96 -21.50 22.52
CA VAL A 350 17.29 -21.31 21.24
C VAL A 350 15.79 -21.48 21.44
N TYR A 351 15.02 -20.50 20.98
CA TYR A 351 13.56 -20.53 21.04
C TYR A 351 13.00 -20.73 19.65
N GLY A 352 12.01 -21.61 19.50
CA GLY A 352 11.33 -21.96 18.25
C GLY A 352 9.81 -21.83 18.31
N ILE A 353 9.18 -21.72 17.14
CA ILE A 353 7.72 -21.78 16.97
C ILE A 353 7.33 -22.14 15.53
N ASP A 354 6.21 -22.85 15.37
CA ASP A 354 5.54 -23.05 14.09
C ASP A 354 4.86 -21.77 13.54
N VAL A 355 5.15 -21.46 12.28
CA VAL A 355 4.57 -20.34 11.55
C VAL A 355 3.95 -20.83 10.24
N ALA A 356 2.63 -20.80 10.16
CA ALA A 356 1.90 -21.00 8.91
C ALA A 356 2.13 -19.83 7.94
N VAL A 357 2.44 -20.16 6.68
CA VAL A 357 2.71 -19.20 5.60
C VAL A 357 1.49 -19.15 4.68
N ASN A 358 0.47 -18.39 5.06
CA ASN A 358 -0.82 -18.35 4.37
C ASN A 358 -1.00 -17.12 3.45
N SER A 359 0.06 -16.34 3.26
CA SER A 359 0.09 -15.14 2.41
C SER A 359 1.41 -15.09 1.64
N ALA A 360 1.47 -14.23 0.62
CA ALA A 360 2.68 -13.99 -0.16
C ALA A 360 3.89 -13.58 0.69
N GLN A 361 3.64 -12.90 1.80
CA GLN A 361 4.66 -12.59 2.78
C GLN A 361 4.04 -12.56 4.19
N VAL A 362 4.79 -13.09 5.16
CA VAL A 362 4.50 -12.96 6.59
C VAL A 362 5.52 -11.99 7.18
N GLN A 363 5.04 -10.97 7.89
CA GLN A 363 5.89 -10.01 8.60
C GLN A 363 5.91 -10.36 10.08
N TYR A 364 7.08 -10.36 10.71
CA TYR A 364 7.19 -10.70 12.13
C TYR A 364 8.32 -9.97 12.86
N TYR A 365 8.21 -9.91 14.18
CA TYR A 365 9.27 -9.50 15.09
C TYR A 365 9.38 -10.48 16.25
N ILE A 366 10.53 -10.49 16.92
CA ILE A 366 10.75 -11.20 18.18
C ILE A 366 10.75 -10.19 19.31
N TYR A 367 10.04 -10.48 20.39
CA TYR A 367 10.12 -9.75 21.66
C TYR A 367 10.55 -10.73 22.75
N ALA A 368 11.71 -10.48 23.35
CA ALA A 368 12.20 -11.24 24.49
C ALA A 368 12.17 -10.37 25.75
N GLU A 369 11.84 -10.96 26.89
CA GLU A 369 11.84 -10.26 28.16
C GLU A 369 12.35 -11.12 29.32
N ASN A 370 12.93 -10.45 30.31
CA ASN A 370 13.20 -10.99 31.64
C ASN A 370 12.33 -10.27 32.67
N ALA A 371 12.61 -10.49 33.96
CA ALA A 371 11.87 -9.86 35.06
C ALA A 371 11.80 -8.32 34.95
N ASN A 372 12.87 -7.68 34.45
CA ASN A 372 13.07 -6.25 34.58
C ASN A 372 13.07 -5.48 33.24
N ALA A 373 13.41 -6.13 32.12
CA ALA A 373 13.60 -5.48 30.83
C ALA A 373 13.17 -6.36 29.65
N GLY A 374 12.84 -5.71 28.54
CA GLY A 374 12.52 -6.34 27.26
C GLY A 374 13.44 -5.85 26.15
N LEU A 375 13.49 -6.59 25.05
CA LEU A 375 14.17 -6.22 23.81
C LEU A 375 13.36 -6.72 22.61
N PHE A 376 13.37 -5.95 21.52
CA PHE A 376 12.78 -6.34 20.25
C PHE A 376 13.86 -6.64 19.20
N SER A 377 13.51 -7.53 18.26
CA SER A 377 14.23 -7.73 17.01
C SER A 377 13.25 -7.78 15.83
N PRO A 378 13.31 -6.83 14.89
CA PRO A 378 14.15 -5.63 14.90
C PRO A 378 13.82 -4.68 16.06
N GLN A 379 14.74 -3.78 16.44
CA GLN A 379 14.54 -2.87 17.59
C GLN A 379 13.41 -1.86 17.39
N ARG A 380 13.08 -1.55 16.13
CA ARG A 380 11.95 -0.71 15.72
C ARG A 380 10.73 -1.56 15.35
N ALA A 381 10.43 -2.60 16.11
CA ALA A 381 9.31 -3.50 15.84
C ALA A 381 8.00 -2.75 15.54
N GLU A 382 7.18 -3.34 14.66
CA GLU A 382 5.96 -2.75 14.06
C GLU A 382 6.17 -1.57 13.10
N HIS A 383 7.39 -1.01 13.04
CA HIS A 383 7.87 -0.18 11.94
C HIS A 383 8.79 -0.99 11.00
N GLU A 384 9.74 -1.72 11.57
CA GLU A 384 10.62 -2.69 10.93
C GLU A 384 10.24 -4.12 11.36
N PHE A 385 10.52 -5.08 10.50
CA PHE A 385 10.14 -6.48 10.72
C PHE A 385 11.02 -7.41 9.90
N HIS A 386 11.15 -8.64 10.39
CA HIS A 386 11.62 -9.78 9.60
C HIS A 386 10.53 -10.22 8.63
N VAL A 387 10.93 -10.88 7.54
CA VAL A 387 10.01 -11.33 6.50
C VAL A 387 10.23 -12.80 6.16
N ILE A 388 9.14 -13.52 5.94
CA ILE A 388 9.12 -14.81 5.23
C ILE A 388 8.36 -14.58 3.94
N ASN A 389 9.00 -14.81 2.80
CA ASN A 389 8.36 -14.69 1.49
C ASN A 389 7.94 -16.07 1.00
N ALA A 390 6.69 -16.24 0.62
CA ALA A 390 6.22 -17.52 0.09
C ALA A 390 6.79 -17.75 -1.33
N ALA A 391 7.07 -19.00 -1.67
CA ALA A 391 7.31 -19.44 -3.04
C ALA A 391 5.98 -19.65 -3.79
N GLY A 392 6.04 -19.52 -5.12
CA GLY A 392 4.87 -19.78 -5.99
C GLY A 392 3.80 -18.69 -5.94
N VAL A 393 4.12 -17.50 -5.43
CA VAL A 393 3.26 -16.32 -5.49
C VAL A 393 3.69 -15.39 -6.60
N PRO A 394 2.76 -14.65 -7.23
CA PRO A 394 3.10 -13.65 -8.23
C PRO A 394 4.20 -12.69 -7.77
N THR A 395 5.26 -12.60 -8.57
CA THR A 395 6.32 -11.58 -8.46
C THR A 395 6.15 -10.54 -9.58
N PRO A 396 6.83 -9.37 -9.51
CA PRO A 396 6.73 -8.36 -10.55
C PRO A 396 6.97 -8.92 -11.96
N GLY A 397 6.12 -8.52 -12.91
CA GLY A 397 6.15 -8.97 -14.31
C GLY A 397 5.50 -10.33 -14.61
N GLN A 398 5.06 -11.09 -13.60
CA GLN A 398 4.35 -12.36 -13.81
C GLN A 398 2.86 -12.17 -14.04
N ILE A 399 2.19 -11.44 -13.13
CA ILE A 399 0.84 -10.92 -13.37
C ILE A 399 0.98 -9.44 -13.66
N VAL A 400 0.43 -8.99 -14.76
CA VAL A 400 0.48 -7.58 -15.16
C VAL A 400 -0.91 -7.06 -15.45
N ILE A 401 -1.07 -5.74 -15.34
CA ILE A 401 -2.23 -5.04 -15.88
C ILE A 401 -2.08 -5.10 -17.40
N ASN A 402 -3.07 -5.65 -18.10
CA ASN A 402 -2.97 -5.94 -19.53
C ASN A 402 -3.80 -4.99 -20.38
N GLU A 403 -5.06 -4.77 -20.02
CA GLU A 403 -5.98 -3.88 -20.72
C GLU A 403 -6.91 -3.24 -19.69
N PHE A 404 -7.41 -2.05 -19.96
CA PHE A 404 -8.47 -1.44 -19.17
C PHE A 404 -9.34 -0.54 -20.05
N LEU A 405 -10.58 -0.36 -19.63
CA LEU A 405 -11.52 0.57 -20.25
C LEU A 405 -12.20 1.37 -19.15
N THR A 406 -12.21 2.69 -19.34
CA THR A 406 -12.97 3.63 -18.51
C THR A 406 -14.08 4.25 -19.35
N LEU A 407 -15.16 4.71 -18.73
CA LEU A 407 -16.30 5.32 -19.41
C LEU A 407 -16.92 4.37 -20.44
N ASN A 408 -17.27 3.18 -19.97
CA ASN A 408 -17.97 2.18 -20.76
C ASN A 408 -19.46 2.52 -20.87
N THR A 409 -19.93 2.77 -22.09
CA THR A 409 -21.35 3.06 -22.35
C THR A 409 -21.98 2.12 -23.36
N THR A 410 -21.18 1.45 -24.19
CA THR A 410 -21.68 0.57 -25.26
C THR A 410 -20.82 -0.67 -25.53
N ASP A 411 -19.69 -0.86 -24.84
CA ASP A 411 -18.78 -1.99 -25.07
C ASP A 411 -19.23 -3.23 -24.27
N ALA A 412 -18.33 -3.91 -23.56
CA ALA A 412 -18.59 -5.09 -22.77
C ALA A 412 -19.58 -4.79 -21.63
N GLN A 413 -20.44 -5.76 -21.32
CA GLN A 413 -21.38 -5.69 -20.22
C GLN A 413 -21.01 -6.72 -19.15
N ASN A 414 -21.24 -6.36 -17.88
CA ASN A 414 -21.15 -7.31 -16.77
C ASN A 414 -22.36 -8.27 -16.76
N GLU A 415 -22.42 -9.18 -15.79
CA GLU A 415 -23.50 -10.16 -15.63
C GLU A 415 -24.88 -9.54 -15.37
N PHE A 416 -24.94 -8.25 -15.03
CA PHE A 416 -26.17 -7.49 -14.84
C PHE A 416 -26.66 -6.82 -16.12
N ASN A 417 -25.96 -7.05 -17.26
CA ASN A 417 -26.17 -6.38 -18.54
C ASN A 417 -25.95 -4.85 -18.47
N ILE A 418 -24.99 -4.41 -17.64
CA ILE A 418 -24.62 -3.02 -17.47
C ILE A 418 -23.22 -2.80 -18.02
N ASN A 419 -23.04 -1.72 -18.78
CA ASN A 419 -21.74 -1.25 -19.25
C ASN A 419 -21.05 -0.53 -18.09
N GLU A 420 -19.93 -1.07 -17.65
CA GLU A 420 -19.13 -0.53 -16.55
C GLU A 420 -17.63 -0.61 -16.86
N ASP A 421 -16.83 0.15 -16.12
CA ASP A 421 -15.38 0.13 -16.26
C ASP A 421 -14.83 -1.25 -15.90
N TRP A 422 -13.70 -1.60 -16.49
CA TRP A 422 -13.05 -2.87 -16.19
C TRP A 422 -11.54 -2.80 -16.38
N ILE A 423 -10.88 -3.72 -15.69
CA ILE A 423 -9.44 -3.93 -15.71
C ILE A 423 -9.21 -5.40 -16.03
N GLU A 424 -8.32 -5.66 -16.98
CA GLU A 424 -7.87 -7.00 -17.31
C GLU A 424 -6.44 -7.21 -16.78
N LEU A 425 -6.25 -8.32 -16.08
CA LEU A 425 -4.94 -8.82 -15.67
C LEU A 425 -4.54 -10.00 -16.57
N TYR A 426 -3.25 -10.11 -16.88
CA TYR A 426 -2.70 -11.20 -17.66
C TYR A 426 -1.60 -11.95 -16.92
N ASN A 427 -1.64 -13.29 -16.97
CA ASN A 427 -0.59 -14.15 -16.44
C ASN A 427 0.45 -14.48 -17.52
N ASN A 428 1.60 -13.84 -17.44
CA ASN A 428 2.72 -14.00 -18.37
C ASN A 428 3.57 -15.26 -18.12
N THR A 429 3.08 -16.21 -17.32
CA THR A 429 3.80 -17.45 -16.98
C THR A 429 3.14 -18.68 -17.59
N SER A 430 3.91 -19.76 -17.72
CA SER A 430 3.44 -21.07 -18.20
C SER A 430 2.74 -21.91 -17.13
N THR A 431 2.47 -21.34 -15.95
CA THR A 431 1.80 -22.00 -14.82
C THR A 431 0.66 -21.14 -14.28
N PRO A 432 -0.42 -21.75 -13.74
CA PRO A 432 -1.46 -20.97 -13.07
C PRO A 432 -0.89 -20.24 -11.84
N LEU A 433 -1.34 -19.01 -11.60
CA LEU A 433 -0.93 -18.20 -10.45
C LEU A 433 -2.14 -17.77 -9.64
N SER A 434 -2.07 -17.95 -8.32
CA SER A 434 -3.11 -17.52 -7.39
C SER A 434 -2.93 -16.04 -7.01
N LEU A 435 -4.04 -15.32 -6.91
CA LEU A 435 -4.11 -13.95 -6.39
C LEU A 435 -4.54 -13.92 -4.91
N ASN A 436 -4.50 -15.05 -4.20
CA ASN A 436 -4.77 -15.06 -2.76
C ASN A 436 -3.80 -14.13 -2.01
N GLY A 437 -4.33 -13.15 -1.29
CA GLY A 437 -3.55 -12.14 -0.58
C GLY A 437 -2.98 -11.03 -1.47
N PHE A 438 -3.49 -10.89 -2.69
CA PHE A 438 -3.21 -9.76 -3.58
C PHE A 438 -4.38 -8.77 -3.58
N TYR A 439 -4.07 -7.55 -3.99
CA TYR A 439 -4.97 -6.41 -3.95
C TYR A 439 -4.85 -5.58 -5.21
N LEU A 440 -5.98 -5.04 -5.67
CA LEU A 440 -6.06 -4.06 -6.74
C LEU A 440 -6.44 -2.69 -6.15
N THR A 441 -5.94 -1.62 -6.74
CA THR A 441 -6.29 -0.25 -6.33
C THR A 441 -6.14 0.72 -7.49
N ASP A 442 -6.97 1.75 -7.48
CA ASP A 442 -6.93 2.98 -8.27
C ASP A 442 -6.07 4.09 -7.62
N ASN A 443 -5.62 3.88 -6.38
CA ASN A 443 -4.94 4.88 -5.57
C ASN A 443 -3.60 4.36 -5.01
N PHE A 444 -2.48 4.93 -5.45
CA PHE A 444 -1.14 4.54 -4.96
C PHE A 444 -0.92 4.77 -3.46
N SER A 445 -1.68 5.67 -2.83
CA SER A 445 -1.63 5.85 -1.38
C SER A 445 -2.26 4.69 -0.62
N ASN A 446 -3.19 3.95 -1.22
CA ASN A 446 -3.83 2.78 -0.61
C ASN A 446 -3.52 1.49 -1.39
N LYS A 447 -2.43 0.82 -1.02
CA LYS A 447 -1.93 -0.39 -1.70
C LYS A 447 -2.76 -1.66 -1.48
N VAL A 448 -3.79 -1.59 -0.65
CA VAL A 448 -4.52 -2.77 -0.16
C VAL A 448 -6.03 -2.50 -0.16
N LYS A 449 -6.51 -1.75 -1.16
CA LYS A 449 -7.91 -1.30 -1.28
C LYS A 449 -8.89 -2.44 -1.57
N PHE A 450 -8.77 -3.10 -2.71
CA PHE A 450 -9.64 -4.22 -3.10
C PHE A 450 -8.90 -5.56 -2.98
N ALA A 451 -9.34 -6.45 -2.10
CA ALA A 451 -8.73 -7.77 -1.90
C ALA A 451 -9.31 -8.82 -2.85
N PHE A 452 -8.45 -9.59 -3.53
CA PHE A 452 -8.90 -10.76 -4.27
C PHE A 452 -9.32 -11.90 -3.34
N THR A 453 -10.29 -12.70 -3.78
CA THR A 453 -10.72 -13.89 -3.02
C THR A 453 -9.62 -14.95 -3.01
N PRO A 454 -9.52 -15.80 -1.96
CA PRO A 454 -8.50 -16.86 -1.91
C PRO A 454 -8.58 -17.88 -3.06
N THR A 455 -9.73 -17.98 -3.72
CA THR A 455 -9.98 -18.88 -4.86
C THR A 455 -9.63 -18.27 -6.21
N THR A 456 -9.26 -16.99 -6.27
CA THR A 456 -8.92 -16.33 -7.53
C THR A 456 -7.58 -16.85 -8.06
N VAL A 457 -7.61 -17.45 -9.25
CA VAL A 457 -6.45 -18.01 -9.96
C VAL A 457 -6.52 -17.58 -11.42
N ILE A 458 -5.40 -17.10 -11.95
CA ILE A 458 -5.27 -16.82 -13.38
C ILE A 458 -4.54 -18.01 -14.03
N PRO A 459 -5.15 -18.72 -15.01
CA PRO A 459 -4.50 -19.80 -15.74
C PRO A 459 -3.18 -19.36 -16.40
N ALA A 460 -2.35 -20.32 -16.78
CA ALA A 460 -1.13 -20.05 -17.56
C ALA A 460 -1.49 -19.34 -18.87
N ASN A 461 -0.85 -18.20 -19.17
CA ASN A 461 -1.18 -17.33 -20.32
C ASN A 461 -2.68 -16.95 -20.38
N GLY A 462 -3.35 -16.91 -19.22
CA GLY A 462 -4.76 -16.59 -19.10
C GLY A 462 -4.99 -15.13 -18.72
N PHE A 463 -6.24 -14.70 -18.90
CA PHE A 463 -6.73 -13.36 -18.57
C PHE A 463 -7.69 -13.42 -17.38
N LEU A 464 -7.79 -12.32 -16.64
CA LEU A 464 -8.78 -12.13 -15.59
C LEU A 464 -9.38 -10.73 -15.69
N THR A 465 -10.69 -10.66 -15.92
CA THR A 465 -11.44 -9.41 -15.87
C THR A 465 -11.87 -9.08 -14.45
N VAL A 466 -11.70 -7.81 -14.08
CA VAL A 466 -12.17 -7.20 -12.85
C VAL A 466 -13.01 -5.99 -13.23
N TRP A 467 -14.32 -6.03 -12.94
CA TRP A 467 -15.22 -4.90 -13.13
C TRP A 467 -14.93 -3.84 -12.06
N ALA A 468 -14.66 -2.61 -12.45
CA ALA A 468 -14.44 -1.49 -11.54
C ALA A 468 -15.74 -0.68 -11.45
N ASP A 469 -16.70 -1.17 -10.67
CA ASP A 469 -18.08 -0.65 -10.67
C ASP A 469 -18.68 -0.41 -9.27
N GLU A 470 -17.87 -0.51 -8.21
CA GLU A 470 -18.29 -0.34 -6.80
C GLU A 470 -19.35 -1.35 -6.31
N VAL A 471 -19.57 -2.44 -7.05
CA VAL A 471 -20.46 -3.51 -6.59
C VAL A 471 -19.76 -4.29 -5.47
N THR A 472 -20.33 -4.21 -4.26
CA THR A 472 -19.80 -4.87 -3.06
C THR A 472 -20.57 -6.14 -2.67
N THR A 473 -21.67 -6.45 -3.37
CA THR A 473 -22.43 -7.68 -3.17
C THR A 473 -21.74 -8.86 -3.85
N PRO A 474 -21.70 -10.06 -3.24
CA PRO A 474 -21.13 -11.24 -3.90
C PRO A 474 -21.79 -11.52 -5.25
N SER A 475 -20.97 -11.68 -6.30
CA SER A 475 -21.43 -12.01 -7.65
C SER A 475 -20.55 -13.09 -8.29
N THR A 476 -20.89 -13.49 -9.51
CA THR A 476 -20.15 -14.51 -10.26
C THR A 476 -18.84 -13.99 -10.83
N ASN A 477 -18.83 -12.73 -11.30
CA ASN A 477 -17.61 -12.08 -11.76
C ASN A 477 -16.94 -11.34 -10.60
N ILE A 478 -15.74 -10.81 -10.86
CA ILE A 478 -15.01 -10.04 -9.86
C ILE A 478 -15.34 -8.57 -10.02
N HIS A 479 -15.84 -7.94 -8.95
CA HIS A 479 -16.15 -6.52 -8.89
C HIS A 479 -15.26 -5.85 -7.84
N ALA A 480 -14.50 -4.85 -8.27
CA ALA A 480 -13.70 -4.02 -7.40
C ALA A 480 -14.57 -3.00 -6.67
N SER A 481 -14.15 -2.66 -5.45
CA SER A 481 -14.83 -1.67 -4.59
C SER A 481 -14.53 -0.22 -4.99
N PHE A 482 -14.23 0.04 -6.27
CA PHE A 482 -13.91 1.35 -6.83
C PHE A 482 -14.26 1.39 -8.33
N LYS A 483 -14.39 2.60 -8.88
CA LYS A 483 -14.54 2.89 -10.31
C LYS A 483 -13.30 3.57 -10.86
N LEU A 484 -13.17 3.63 -12.19
CA LEU A 484 -12.07 4.34 -12.81
C LEU A 484 -12.45 5.74 -13.28
N SER A 485 -11.55 6.72 -13.10
CA SER A 485 -11.74 8.09 -13.58
C SER A 485 -11.39 8.23 -15.07
N GLU A 486 -12.30 8.78 -15.87
CA GLU A 486 -12.07 9.06 -17.29
C GLU A 486 -10.99 10.15 -17.52
N ASN A 487 -10.77 11.01 -16.52
CA ASN A 487 -9.80 12.11 -16.62
C ASN A 487 -8.34 11.67 -16.36
N GLY A 488 -8.15 10.40 -15.98
CA GLY A 488 -6.86 9.81 -15.67
C GLY A 488 -6.58 9.69 -14.18
N GLU A 489 -5.96 8.57 -13.81
CA GLU A 489 -5.57 8.21 -12.45
C GLU A 489 -4.54 7.06 -12.49
N GLN A 490 -4.52 6.18 -11.49
CA GLN A 490 -3.60 5.06 -11.42
C GLN A 490 -4.31 3.71 -11.35
N ILE A 491 -3.62 2.63 -11.69
CA ILE A 491 -4.00 1.26 -11.39
C ILE A 491 -2.78 0.56 -10.82
N MET A 492 -2.93 -0.19 -9.74
CA MET A 492 -1.85 -0.94 -9.11
C MET A 492 -2.32 -2.29 -8.60
N LEU A 493 -1.52 -3.30 -8.91
CA LEU A 493 -1.58 -4.63 -8.30
C LEU A 493 -0.47 -4.73 -7.25
N SER A 494 -0.83 -5.10 -6.03
CA SER A 494 0.11 -5.31 -4.93
C SER A 494 -0.25 -6.53 -4.10
N ASN A 495 0.70 -7.04 -3.31
CA ASN A 495 0.40 -8.06 -2.30
C ASN A 495 0.01 -7.43 -0.96
N GLY A 496 -0.46 -8.24 -0.02
CA GLY A 496 -0.86 -7.79 1.33
C GLY A 496 0.26 -7.15 2.15
N SER A 497 1.53 -7.34 1.77
CA SER A 497 2.68 -6.66 2.36
C SER A 497 2.98 -5.29 1.76
N GLY A 498 2.23 -4.86 0.73
CA GLY A 498 2.42 -3.60 0.02
C GLY A 498 3.54 -3.62 -1.02
N ILE A 499 4.06 -4.80 -1.40
CA ILE A 499 4.96 -4.96 -2.54
C ILE A 499 4.14 -4.79 -3.82
N ILE A 500 4.63 -3.92 -4.70
CA ILE A 500 4.01 -3.63 -5.99
C ILE A 500 4.40 -4.71 -7.00
N ILE A 501 3.43 -5.26 -7.71
CA ILE A 501 3.60 -6.31 -8.72
C ILE A 501 3.59 -5.70 -10.11
N ASP A 502 2.60 -4.87 -10.40
CA ASP A 502 2.54 -4.03 -11.59
C ASP A 502 1.75 -2.77 -11.27
N SER A 503 2.05 -1.68 -11.97
CA SER A 503 1.29 -0.44 -11.86
C SER A 503 1.38 0.39 -13.13
N LEU A 504 0.38 1.22 -13.34
CA LEU A 504 0.38 2.23 -14.39
C LEU A 504 -0.33 3.49 -13.92
N THR A 505 0.06 4.63 -14.50
CA THR A 505 -0.68 5.89 -14.42
C THR A 505 -1.17 6.21 -15.82
N PHE A 506 -2.44 6.54 -15.96
CA PHE A 506 -3.05 6.88 -17.24
C PHE A 506 -3.63 8.29 -17.22
N GLY A 507 -3.72 8.90 -18.40
CA GLY A 507 -4.33 10.23 -18.59
C GLY A 507 -5.77 10.12 -19.06
N ASN A 508 -6.28 11.22 -19.63
CA ASN A 508 -7.64 11.28 -20.15
C ASN A 508 -7.95 10.15 -21.14
N GLN A 509 -9.11 9.51 -20.98
CA GLN A 509 -9.58 8.39 -21.79
C GLN A 509 -10.74 8.80 -22.69
N THR A 510 -11.01 8.00 -23.73
CA THR A 510 -12.14 8.19 -24.64
C THR A 510 -13.19 7.12 -24.38
N ALA A 511 -14.46 7.50 -24.34
CA ALA A 511 -15.57 6.58 -24.12
C ALA A 511 -15.53 5.39 -25.09
N ASN A 512 -15.72 4.17 -24.56
CA ASN A 512 -15.74 2.91 -25.31
C ASN A 512 -14.44 2.59 -26.07
N VAL A 513 -13.31 3.13 -25.62
CA VAL A 513 -12.00 2.85 -26.22
C VAL A 513 -11.08 2.36 -25.11
N SER A 514 -10.71 1.08 -25.18
CA SER A 514 -9.78 0.48 -24.23
C SER A 514 -8.32 0.82 -24.53
N THR A 515 -7.51 0.83 -23.48
CA THR A 515 -6.06 0.99 -23.53
C THR A 515 -5.42 -0.32 -23.05
N GLY A 516 -4.58 -0.94 -23.88
CA GLY A 516 -4.01 -2.27 -23.61
C GLY A 516 -2.56 -2.43 -24.04
N ARG A 517 -1.83 -3.35 -23.40
CA ARG A 517 -0.44 -3.70 -23.74
C ARG A 517 -0.39 -4.41 -25.08
N CYS A 518 0.54 -3.98 -25.94
CA CYS A 518 0.79 -4.65 -27.21
C CYS A 518 2.28 -4.91 -27.44
N PRO A 519 2.73 -6.18 -27.50
CA PRO A 519 1.95 -7.42 -27.24
C PRO A 519 1.50 -7.57 -25.79
N ASP A 520 0.56 -8.48 -25.52
CA ASP A 520 0.09 -8.79 -24.15
C ASP A 520 1.24 -9.07 -23.18
N GLY A 521 1.04 -8.74 -21.92
CA GLY A 521 1.99 -9.06 -20.85
C GLY A 521 3.27 -8.22 -20.80
N THR A 522 3.76 -7.74 -21.95
CA THR A 522 5.14 -7.24 -22.11
C THR A 522 5.24 -5.93 -22.88
N GLY A 523 4.25 -5.63 -23.71
CA GLY A 523 4.21 -4.44 -24.53
C GLY A 523 3.92 -3.15 -23.79
N THR A 524 4.10 -2.04 -24.49
CA THR A 524 3.63 -0.72 -24.07
C THR A 524 2.11 -0.63 -24.19
N PHE A 525 1.48 0.18 -23.34
CA PHE A 525 0.06 0.49 -23.46
C PHE A 525 -0.20 1.34 -24.71
N VAL A 526 -1.15 0.89 -25.53
CA VAL A 526 -1.64 1.57 -26.73
C VAL A 526 -3.16 1.55 -26.74
N ILE A 527 -3.75 2.52 -27.43
CA ILE A 527 -5.20 2.53 -27.70
C ILE A 527 -5.52 1.33 -28.59
N GLN A 528 -6.49 0.51 -28.18
CA GLN A 528 -6.92 -0.64 -28.96
C GLN A 528 -7.91 -0.21 -30.06
N ASN A 529 -7.80 -0.83 -31.23
CA ASN A 529 -8.73 -0.59 -32.35
C ASN A 529 -10.09 -1.27 -32.15
N GLN A 530 -10.12 -2.32 -31.32
CA GLN A 530 -11.29 -3.04 -30.85
C GLN A 530 -10.97 -3.55 -29.46
N THR A 531 -11.93 -3.51 -28.54
CA THR A 531 -11.77 -4.08 -27.21
C THR A 531 -11.56 -5.60 -27.31
N SER A 532 -10.53 -6.07 -26.61
CA SER A 532 -10.05 -7.46 -26.67
C SER A 532 -10.34 -8.24 -25.38
N LEU A 533 -11.21 -7.74 -24.50
CA LEU A 533 -11.56 -8.35 -23.21
C LEU A 533 -11.58 -9.90 -23.23
N GLY A 534 -10.71 -10.51 -22.44
CA GLY A 534 -10.50 -11.96 -22.31
C GLY A 534 -9.75 -12.62 -23.47
N ASN A 535 -9.20 -11.85 -24.39
CA ASN A 535 -8.52 -12.29 -25.61
C ASN A 535 -7.21 -11.50 -25.84
N LEU A 536 -6.41 -11.94 -26.80
CA LEU A 536 -5.12 -11.32 -27.12
C LEU A 536 -5.31 -9.89 -27.65
N ASN A 537 -4.59 -8.93 -27.04
CA ASN A 537 -4.44 -7.58 -27.58
C ASN A 537 -3.66 -7.60 -28.89
N CYS A 538 -3.91 -6.63 -29.77
CA CYS A 538 -3.19 -6.49 -31.04
C CYS A 538 -3.14 -7.77 -31.91
N GLY A 539 -4.17 -8.62 -31.84
CA GLY A 539 -4.31 -9.77 -32.73
C GLY A 539 -4.22 -9.36 -34.20
N VAL A 540 -3.27 -9.93 -34.94
CA VAL A 540 -3.15 -9.77 -36.40
C VAL A 540 -4.26 -10.53 -37.11
N GLY A 541 -5.46 -9.96 -37.14
CA GLY A 541 -6.54 -10.40 -38.01
C GLY A 541 -6.40 -9.80 -39.41
N VAL A 542 -6.34 -10.64 -40.46
CA VAL A 542 -6.57 -10.17 -41.83
C VAL A 542 -8.03 -9.73 -41.89
N LYS A 543 -8.28 -8.43 -41.97
CA LYS A 543 -9.59 -7.89 -42.30
C LYS A 543 -9.92 -8.38 -43.72
N ASN A 544 -10.71 -9.44 -43.86
CA ASN A 544 -11.26 -9.84 -45.15
C ASN A 544 -12.22 -8.74 -45.59
N ILE A 545 -11.68 -7.74 -46.28
CA ILE A 545 -12.48 -6.85 -47.11
C ILE A 545 -13.01 -7.74 -48.22
N ALA A 546 -14.27 -8.19 -48.15
CA ALA A 546 -14.92 -8.86 -49.26
C ALA A 546 -14.92 -7.89 -50.46
N PRO A 547 -14.09 -8.10 -51.50
CA PRO A 547 -14.06 -7.20 -52.63
C PRO A 547 -15.17 -7.63 -53.57
N ASN A 548 -16.32 -6.93 -53.57
CA ASN A 548 -17.41 -7.01 -54.58
C ASN A 548 -17.36 -8.26 -55.49
N GLU A 549 -17.48 -9.46 -54.91
CA GLU A 549 -17.34 -10.68 -55.71
C GLU A 549 -18.53 -10.77 -56.65
N ILE A 550 -18.28 -10.87 -57.96
CA ILE A 550 -19.33 -11.11 -58.92
C ILE A 550 -19.94 -12.48 -58.61
N ALA A 551 -21.22 -12.52 -58.26
CA ALA A 551 -21.92 -13.79 -58.04
C ALA A 551 -22.05 -14.56 -59.37
N PHE A 552 -21.31 -15.66 -59.50
CA PHE A 552 -21.44 -16.64 -60.57
C PHE A 552 -21.67 -18.04 -60.00
N GLU A 553 -22.37 -18.89 -60.75
CA GLU A 553 -22.69 -20.26 -60.39
C GLU A 553 -21.98 -21.22 -61.35
N ILE A 554 -21.56 -22.37 -60.82
CA ILE A 554 -20.91 -23.41 -61.60
C ILE A 554 -21.61 -24.75 -61.35
N TYR A 555 -21.88 -25.49 -62.42
CA TYR A 555 -22.56 -26.79 -62.32
C TYR A 555 -22.36 -27.65 -63.58
N PRO A 556 -22.41 -28.99 -63.48
CA PRO A 556 -22.42 -29.73 -62.22
C PRO A 556 -21.07 -29.61 -61.50
N ASN A 557 -21.09 -29.66 -60.18
CA ASN A 557 -19.88 -29.73 -59.36
C ASN A 557 -20.15 -30.80 -58.29
N PRO A 558 -19.62 -32.03 -58.44
CA PRO A 558 -18.51 -32.43 -59.33
C PRO A 558 -18.83 -32.42 -60.84
N ALA A 559 -17.84 -32.12 -61.69
CA ALA A 559 -17.93 -32.17 -63.15
C ALA A 559 -17.15 -33.37 -63.73
N SER A 560 -17.67 -34.00 -64.78
CA SER A 560 -16.99 -35.10 -65.52
C SER A 560 -16.38 -34.60 -66.83
N ASP A 561 -17.20 -33.98 -67.67
CA ASP A 561 -16.86 -33.65 -69.07
C ASP A 561 -17.00 -32.15 -69.37
N VAL A 562 -17.98 -31.49 -68.75
CA VAL A 562 -18.24 -30.05 -68.95
C VAL A 562 -18.64 -29.41 -67.62
N LEU A 563 -18.08 -28.24 -67.35
CA LEU A 563 -18.50 -27.34 -66.27
C LEU A 563 -19.23 -26.14 -66.88
N ASN A 564 -20.51 -25.97 -66.56
CA ASN A 564 -21.28 -24.78 -66.96
C ASN A 564 -21.03 -23.65 -65.96
N ILE A 565 -21.00 -22.42 -66.46
CA ILE A 565 -20.78 -21.20 -65.69
C ILE A 565 -21.87 -20.20 -66.03
N THR A 566 -22.64 -19.77 -65.03
CA THR A 566 -23.74 -18.81 -65.19
C THR A 566 -23.49 -17.59 -64.31
N PHE A 567 -23.55 -16.39 -64.88
CA PHE A 567 -23.38 -15.13 -64.15
C PHE A 567 -24.74 -14.51 -63.86
N LYS A 568 -24.94 -13.96 -62.65
CA LYS A 568 -26.22 -13.31 -62.27
C LYS A 568 -26.36 -11.87 -62.77
N SER A 569 -25.32 -11.27 -63.34
CA SER A 569 -25.30 -9.88 -63.80
C SER A 569 -25.22 -9.77 -65.33
N THR A 570 -25.97 -8.82 -65.91
CA THR A 570 -26.09 -8.55 -67.35
C THR A 570 -25.03 -7.60 -67.91
N SER A 571 -24.02 -7.19 -67.13
CA SER A 571 -22.91 -6.35 -67.64
C SER A 571 -21.99 -7.14 -68.58
N LEU A 572 -21.90 -6.70 -69.85
CA LEU A 572 -21.15 -7.31 -70.96
C LEU A 572 -19.67 -6.84 -71.05
N ALA A 573 -19.03 -6.51 -69.93
CA ALA A 573 -17.59 -6.26 -69.91
C ALA A 573 -16.79 -7.55 -70.24
N SER A 574 -15.61 -7.41 -70.84
CA SER A 574 -14.74 -8.54 -71.22
C SER A 574 -14.17 -9.23 -69.97
N LYS A 575 -14.84 -10.29 -69.52
CA LYS A 575 -14.34 -11.15 -68.45
C LYS A 575 -13.46 -12.25 -69.02
N LYS A 576 -12.41 -12.62 -68.28
CA LYS A 576 -11.54 -13.76 -68.58
C LYS A 576 -11.72 -14.82 -67.50
N LEU A 577 -11.82 -16.07 -67.92
CA LEU A 577 -11.87 -17.23 -67.03
C LEU A 577 -10.53 -17.93 -67.04
N GLU A 578 -9.99 -18.20 -65.86
CA GLU A 578 -8.75 -18.94 -65.67
C GLU A 578 -8.96 -20.08 -64.67
N VAL A 579 -8.53 -21.27 -65.03
CA VAL A 579 -8.66 -22.48 -64.20
C VAL A 579 -7.28 -22.87 -63.70
N TYR A 580 -7.17 -23.06 -62.40
CA TYR A 580 -5.95 -23.44 -61.72
C TYR A 580 -6.11 -24.81 -61.06
N ASP A 581 -5.03 -25.60 -61.10
CA ASP A 581 -4.92 -26.74 -60.18
C ASP A 581 -4.57 -26.26 -58.76
N ILE A 582 -4.62 -27.18 -57.79
CA ILE A 582 -4.33 -26.85 -56.39
C ILE A 582 -2.88 -26.41 -56.15
N ALA A 583 -1.97 -26.68 -57.09
CA ALA A 583 -0.59 -26.23 -57.04
C ALA A 583 -0.42 -24.81 -57.63
N GLY A 584 -1.51 -24.16 -58.04
CA GLY A 584 -1.51 -22.80 -58.58
C GLY A 584 -1.04 -22.71 -60.03
N ARG A 585 -0.98 -23.83 -60.78
CA ARG A 585 -0.65 -23.82 -62.21
C ARG A 585 -1.93 -23.52 -63.00
N ASN A 586 -1.88 -22.56 -63.92
CA ASN A 586 -2.98 -22.28 -64.83
C ASN A 586 -3.08 -23.42 -65.87
N ILE A 587 -4.17 -24.16 -65.85
CA ILE A 587 -4.39 -25.35 -66.68
C ILE A 587 -5.29 -25.05 -67.88
N LEU A 588 -6.22 -24.08 -67.77
CA LEU A 588 -7.13 -23.67 -68.84
C LEU A 588 -7.45 -22.17 -68.75
N GLY A 589 -7.50 -21.49 -69.89
CA GLY A 589 -7.98 -20.11 -69.99
C GLY A 589 -9.01 -19.96 -71.11
N ALA A 590 -10.09 -19.22 -70.87
CA ALA A 590 -11.12 -18.94 -71.87
C ALA A 590 -11.66 -17.51 -71.73
N ASP A 591 -11.98 -16.86 -72.86
CA ASP A 591 -12.65 -15.57 -72.88
C ASP A 591 -14.16 -15.74 -72.70
N PHE A 592 -14.76 -14.97 -71.79
CA PHE A 592 -16.15 -15.12 -71.39
C PHE A 592 -17.16 -14.79 -72.51
N ARG A 593 -16.73 -14.14 -73.60
CA ARG A 593 -17.63 -13.63 -74.65
C ARG A 593 -18.24 -14.70 -75.56
N SER A 594 -17.80 -15.97 -75.50
CA SER A 594 -18.31 -17.02 -76.41
C SER A 594 -18.64 -18.38 -75.78
N THR A 595 -18.32 -18.66 -74.52
CA THR A 595 -18.65 -19.96 -73.90
C THR A 595 -19.01 -19.87 -72.40
N THR A 596 -20.25 -20.21 -72.05
CA THR A 596 -20.71 -20.48 -70.67
C THR A 596 -20.37 -21.90 -70.21
N LYS A 597 -19.42 -22.56 -70.89
CA LYS A 597 -19.07 -23.97 -70.71
C LYS A 597 -17.56 -24.15 -70.84
N ILE A 598 -16.93 -24.77 -69.84
CA ILE A 598 -15.54 -25.21 -69.89
C ILE A 598 -15.53 -26.71 -70.14
N ASN A 599 -14.81 -27.15 -71.17
CA ASN A 599 -14.54 -28.57 -71.37
C ASN A 599 -13.55 -29.04 -70.30
N THR A 600 -14.00 -29.92 -69.42
CA THR A 600 -13.20 -30.49 -68.35
C THR A 600 -12.73 -31.90 -68.67
N SER A 601 -13.10 -32.49 -69.82
CA SER A 601 -12.87 -33.90 -70.20
C SER A 601 -11.40 -34.34 -70.21
N THR A 602 -10.45 -33.40 -70.24
CA THR A 602 -9.01 -33.66 -70.22
C THR A 602 -8.37 -33.47 -68.84
N LEU A 603 -9.10 -32.87 -67.88
CA LEU A 603 -8.63 -32.67 -66.50
C LEU A 603 -8.63 -34.01 -65.75
N GLN A 604 -7.65 -34.21 -64.86
CA GLN A 604 -7.56 -35.41 -64.01
C GLN A 604 -8.50 -35.28 -62.80
N ASN A 605 -8.78 -36.39 -62.10
CA ASN A 605 -9.54 -36.36 -60.86
C ASN A 605 -8.82 -35.47 -59.83
N GLY A 606 -9.52 -34.49 -59.27
CA GLY A 606 -8.89 -33.49 -58.42
C GLY A 606 -9.74 -32.25 -58.16
N THR A 607 -9.20 -31.36 -57.33
CA THR A 607 -9.80 -30.07 -57.00
C THR A 607 -9.16 -28.96 -57.81
N TYR A 608 -9.98 -28.11 -58.39
CA TYR A 608 -9.59 -26.99 -59.23
C TYR A 608 -10.24 -25.69 -58.75
N LEU A 609 -9.58 -24.57 -59.01
CA LEU A 609 -10.09 -23.23 -58.77
C LEU A 609 -10.39 -22.56 -60.11
N ILE A 610 -11.51 -21.86 -60.20
CA ILE A 610 -11.83 -20.98 -61.31
C ILE A 610 -11.80 -19.54 -60.84
N HIS A 611 -11.01 -18.72 -61.53
CA HIS A 611 -10.87 -17.29 -61.34
C HIS A 611 -11.61 -16.55 -62.45
N VAL A 612 -12.36 -15.52 -62.06
CA VAL A 612 -12.96 -14.56 -62.98
C VAL A 612 -12.16 -13.27 -62.89
N ILE A 613 -11.63 -12.81 -64.02
CA ILE A 613 -10.84 -11.59 -64.12
C ILE A 613 -11.61 -10.57 -64.96
N GLU A 614 -11.76 -9.35 -64.45
CA GLU A 614 -12.36 -8.20 -65.13
C GLU A 614 -11.38 -7.02 -64.99
N ASP A 615 -11.04 -6.36 -66.11
CA ASP A 615 -10.06 -5.26 -66.16
C ASP A 615 -8.74 -5.55 -65.42
N SER A 616 -8.21 -6.77 -65.62
CA SER A 616 -6.98 -7.30 -64.99
C SER A 616 -7.05 -7.47 -63.46
N LYS A 617 -8.24 -7.42 -62.86
CA LYS A 617 -8.46 -7.68 -61.43
C LYS A 617 -9.24 -8.98 -61.23
N LEU A 618 -8.84 -9.75 -60.21
CA LEU A 618 -9.62 -10.90 -59.76
C LEU A 618 -10.92 -10.39 -59.12
N VAL A 619 -12.06 -10.79 -59.68
CA VAL A 619 -13.40 -10.34 -59.25
C VAL A 619 -14.29 -11.49 -58.76
N GLY A 620 -13.77 -12.72 -58.73
CA GLY A 620 -14.44 -13.84 -58.10
C GLY A 620 -13.69 -15.15 -58.25
N THR A 621 -13.80 -16.01 -57.24
CA THR A 621 -13.18 -17.34 -57.23
C THR A 621 -14.19 -18.40 -56.82
N LYS A 622 -14.21 -19.55 -57.51
CA LYS A 622 -14.94 -20.74 -57.06
C LYS A 622 -14.11 -22.01 -57.18
N LYS A 623 -14.44 -22.97 -56.32
CA LYS A 623 -13.85 -24.31 -56.32
C LYS A 623 -14.76 -25.30 -57.05
N PHE A 624 -14.21 -26.11 -57.94
CA PHE A 624 -14.88 -27.29 -58.47
C PHE A 624 -14.03 -28.55 -58.39
N VAL A 625 -14.70 -29.69 -58.43
CA VAL A 625 -14.08 -31.02 -58.31
C VAL A 625 -14.33 -31.78 -59.61
N ILE A 626 -13.29 -32.42 -60.13
CA ILE A 626 -13.41 -33.43 -61.19
C ILE A 626 -13.42 -34.80 -60.54
N ILE A 627 -14.50 -35.54 -60.78
CA ILE A 627 -14.67 -36.94 -60.39
C ILE A 627 -15.11 -37.69 -61.64
N ARG A 628 -14.21 -38.52 -62.17
CA ARG A 628 -14.50 -39.53 -63.20
C ARG A 628 -14.41 -40.93 -62.63
#